data_AF-A0A7Z0WP87-F1
#
_entry.id   AF-A0A7Z0WP87-F1
#
_cell.length_a   1.000
_cell.length_b   1.000
_cell.length_c   1.000
_cell.angle_alpha   90.00
_cell.angle_beta   90.00
_cell.angle_gamma   90.00
#
_symmetry.space_group_name_H-M   'P 1'
#
loop_
_entity.id
_entity.type
_entity.pdbx_description
1 polymer ?
#
loop_
_entity_poly.entity_id
_entity_poly.type
_entity_poly.pdbx_seq_one_letter_code
_entity_poly.pdbx_strand_id
1 'polypeptide(L)'
;MPTITYDPILETTAPVTTPRTNTALVLETLRGQRLVVLHGEPVPHRPTGGYRRAHLVDLALHQLVLEAQLPSKDRTFPFDATVSFTCQVTNPAMISAGELHDLTAAVRPRLVKILRAVAQRYDVLDVAVAEAALNSALDRHYGNSALRLGRFVVELETGDLSALHELRRLTRWLAPVSPPVRSRPVFPRQ
;
A
#
# COMPACT_ATOMS: atom_id res chain seq x y z
N MET A 1 3.87 -14.04 -7.35
CA MET A 1 2.42 -14.08 -7.06
C MET A 1 1.74 -12.99 -7.91
N PRO A 2 0.56 -13.20 -8.50
CA PRO A 2 -0.09 -12.18 -9.31
C PRO A 2 -0.58 -11.04 -8.42
N THR A 3 -0.16 -9.81 -8.71
CA THR A 3 -0.76 -8.60 -8.13
C THR A 3 -2.24 -8.58 -8.51
N ILE A 4 -3.14 -8.73 -7.54
CA ILE A 4 -4.57 -8.62 -7.80
C ILE A 4 -4.86 -7.14 -8.06
N THR A 5 -5.01 -6.80 -9.33
CA THR A 5 -5.52 -5.50 -9.77
C THR A 5 -7.02 -5.44 -9.51
N TYR A 6 -7.46 -4.42 -8.79
CA TYR A 6 -8.87 -4.16 -8.53
C TYR A 6 -9.34 -2.99 -9.39
N ASP A 7 -10.17 -3.32 -10.40
CA ASP A 7 -10.90 -2.34 -11.21
C ASP A 7 -12.33 -2.21 -10.64
N PRO A 8 -12.72 -1.04 -10.14
CA PRO A 8 -14.07 -0.82 -9.63
C PRO A 8 -15.12 -0.66 -10.74
N ILE A 9 -14.72 -0.46 -12.01
CA ILE A 9 -15.65 -0.32 -13.14
C ILE A 9 -15.90 -1.70 -13.73
N LEU A 10 -17.04 -2.29 -13.39
CA LEU A 10 -17.43 -3.62 -13.85
C LEU A 10 -17.81 -3.61 -15.33
N GLU A 11 -18.54 -2.58 -15.76
CA GLU A 11 -19.02 -2.44 -17.14
C GLU A 11 -18.95 -0.99 -17.60
N THR A 12 -18.39 -0.78 -18.79
CA THR A 12 -18.41 0.49 -19.52
C THR A 12 -19.41 0.33 -20.65
N THR A 13 -20.50 1.12 -20.64
CA THR A 13 -21.76 0.92 -21.40
C THR A 13 -22.73 -0.10 -20.80
N ALA A 14 -22.88 -0.05 -19.48
CA ALA A 14 -23.88 -0.86 -18.79
C ALA A 14 -25.31 -0.52 -19.28
N PRO A 15 -26.22 -1.51 -19.36
CA PRO A 15 -27.62 -1.23 -19.63
C PRO A 15 -28.21 -0.33 -18.53
N VAL A 16 -29.15 0.55 -18.91
CA VAL A 16 -29.80 1.49 -17.97
C VAL A 16 -30.88 0.75 -17.19
N THR A 17 -30.45 -0.16 -16.31
CA THR A 17 -31.29 -1.02 -15.48
C THR A 17 -30.93 -0.89 -14.02
N THR A 18 -31.80 -1.32 -13.12
CA THR A 18 -31.57 -1.22 -11.68
C THR A 18 -30.31 -2.02 -11.30
N PRO A 19 -29.33 -1.41 -10.62
CA PRO A 19 -28.11 -2.10 -10.25
C PRO A 19 -28.35 -3.19 -9.20
N ARG A 20 -27.48 -4.19 -9.20
CA ARG A 20 -27.48 -5.29 -8.23
C ARG A 20 -26.98 -4.81 -6.86
N THR A 21 -27.19 -5.61 -5.82
CA THR A 21 -26.64 -5.32 -4.48
C THR A 21 -25.14 -5.03 -4.55
N ASN A 22 -24.68 -4.04 -3.77
CA ASN A 22 -23.28 -3.57 -3.75
C ASN A 22 -22.74 -3.04 -5.09
N THR A 23 -23.60 -2.66 -6.03
CA THR A 23 -23.19 -1.95 -7.24
C THR A 23 -23.97 -0.65 -7.38
N ALA A 24 -23.38 0.31 -8.08
CA ALA A 24 -24.01 1.57 -8.46
C ALA A 24 -23.96 1.75 -9.97
N LEU A 25 -25.08 2.21 -10.53
CA LEU A 25 -25.13 2.64 -11.92
C LEU A 25 -24.83 4.13 -11.98
N VAL A 26 -23.74 4.51 -12.65
CA VAL A 26 -23.39 5.90 -12.89
C VAL A 26 -23.74 6.28 -14.31
N LEU A 27 -24.66 7.24 -14.45
CA LEU A 27 -25.15 7.75 -15.71
C LEU A 27 -24.53 9.12 -15.98
N GLU A 28 -23.78 9.26 -17.07
CA GLU A 28 -23.27 10.54 -17.54
C GLU A 28 -24.25 11.11 -18.57
N THR A 29 -24.79 12.29 -18.32
CA THR A 29 -25.63 13.02 -19.28
C THR A 29 -24.78 13.63 -20.41
N LEU A 30 -25.41 14.00 -21.53
CA LEU A 30 -24.74 14.74 -22.62
C LEU A 30 -24.11 16.08 -22.16
N ARG A 31 -24.58 16.64 -21.04
CA ARG A 31 -24.04 17.87 -20.44
C ARG A 31 -22.89 17.61 -19.45
N GLY A 32 -22.44 16.36 -19.32
CA GLY A 32 -21.38 15.95 -18.39
C GLY A 32 -21.79 15.85 -16.92
N GLN A 33 -23.07 16.10 -16.60
CA GLN A 33 -23.62 15.84 -15.27
C GLN A 33 -23.68 14.33 -15.03
N ARG A 34 -23.25 13.89 -13.84
CA ARG A 34 -23.24 12.48 -13.43
C ARG A 34 -24.34 12.24 -12.41
N LEU A 35 -25.15 11.22 -12.65
CA LEU A 35 -26.19 10.75 -11.75
C LEU A 35 -25.78 9.37 -11.24
N VAL A 36 -25.84 9.17 -9.94
CA VAL A 36 -25.58 7.88 -9.30
C VAL A 36 -26.93 7.28 -8.95
N VAL A 37 -27.16 6.04 -9.36
CA VAL A 37 -28.32 5.23 -8.98
C VAL A 37 -27.80 4.06 -8.17
N LEU A 38 -28.31 3.92 -6.95
CA LEU A 38 -27.97 2.82 -6.05
C LEU A 38 -28.95 1.64 -6.20
N HIS A 39 -28.60 0.50 -5.61
CA HIS A 39 -29.50 -0.64 -5.54
C HIS A 39 -30.83 -0.25 -4.85
N GLY A 40 -31.94 -0.58 -5.49
CA GLY A 40 -33.29 -0.28 -4.99
C GLY A 40 -33.82 1.11 -5.36
N GLU A 41 -32.98 1.99 -5.92
CA GLU A 41 -33.44 3.29 -6.43
C GLU A 41 -34.04 3.15 -7.84
N PRO A 42 -35.11 3.92 -8.15
CA PRO A 42 -35.69 3.91 -9.47
C PRO A 42 -34.71 4.54 -10.48
N VAL A 43 -34.45 3.81 -11.57
CA VAL A 43 -33.60 4.34 -12.65
C VAL A 43 -34.35 5.46 -13.36
N PRO A 44 -33.78 6.68 -13.46
CA PRO A 44 -34.49 7.80 -14.06
C PRO A 44 -34.75 7.55 -15.55
N HIS A 45 -36.01 7.33 -15.90
CA HIS A 45 -36.45 7.14 -17.28
C HIS A 45 -36.36 8.47 -18.03
N ARG A 46 -35.51 8.54 -19.06
CA ARG A 46 -35.47 9.67 -20.00
C ARG A 46 -36.00 9.23 -21.37
N PRO A 47 -37.03 9.88 -21.93
CA PRO A 47 -37.71 9.40 -23.14
C PRO A 47 -36.87 9.33 -24.43
N THR A 48 -35.67 9.91 -24.52
CA THR A 48 -34.82 9.82 -25.74
C THR A 48 -33.43 10.44 -25.48
N GLY A 49 -32.34 9.77 -25.91
CA GLY A 49 -30.98 10.35 -26.00
C GLY A 49 -30.30 10.79 -24.69
N GLY A 50 -30.80 10.37 -23.52
CA GLY A 50 -30.58 11.07 -22.25
C GLY A 50 -29.17 10.97 -21.64
N TYR A 51 -28.41 9.94 -21.97
CA TYR A 51 -27.12 9.62 -21.34
C TYR A 51 -26.07 9.29 -22.40
N ARG A 52 -24.88 9.88 -22.22
CA ARG A 52 -23.70 9.69 -23.07
C ARG A 52 -22.98 8.38 -22.73
N ARG A 53 -22.89 8.06 -21.44
CA ARG A 53 -22.21 6.87 -20.90
C ARG A 53 -22.97 6.34 -19.69
N ALA A 54 -22.88 5.04 -19.49
CA ALA A 54 -23.38 4.34 -18.32
C ALA A 54 -22.27 3.42 -17.83
N HIS A 55 -21.92 3.53 -16.55
CA HIS A 55 -20.90 2.70 -15.91
C HIS A 55 -21.52 1.95 -14.75
N LEU A 56 -21.28 0.64 -14.68
CA LEU A 56 -21.60 -0.13 -13.49
C LEU A 56 -20.35 -0.13 -12.60
N VAL A 57 -20.48 0.43 -11.40
CA VAL A 57 -19.39 0.58 -10.44
C VAL A 57 -19.64 -0.35 -9.27
N ASP A 58 -18.61 -1.08 -8.88
CA ASP A 58 -18.61 -1.91 -7.69
C ASP A 58 -18.43 -1.05 -6.42
N LEU A 59 -19.31 -1.28 -5.44
CA LEU A 59 -19.32 -0.65 -4.12
C LEU A 59 -19.03 -1.65 -2.99
N ALA A 60 -18.76 -2.92 -3.32
CA ALA A 60 -18.46 -3.92 -2.31
C ALA A 60 -17.11 -3.66 -1.63
N LEU A 61 -16.99 -4.13 -0.40
CA LEU A 61 -15.75 -4.08 0.36
C LEU A 61 -14.78 -5.15 -0.19
N HIS A 62 -13.61 -4.72 -0.65
CA HIS A 62 -12.56 -5.59 -1.18
C HIS A 62 -11.36 -5.59 -0.26
N GLN A 63 -10.75 -6.76 -0.04
CA GLN A 63 -9.45 -6.88 0.61
C GLN A 63 -8.34 -6.87 -0.44
N LEU A 64 -7.38 -5.97 -0.25
CA LEU A 64 -6.22 -5.79 -1.13
C LEU A 64 -4.94 -6.06 -0.35
N VAL A 65 -3.96 -6.60 -1.08
CA VAL A 65 -2.62 -6.87 -0.56
C VAL A 65 -1.61 -6.18 -1.46
N LEU A 66 -0.66 -5.47 -0.86
CA LEU A 66 0.43 -4.79 -1.53
C LEU A 66 1.76 -5.25 -0.96
N GLU A 67 2.65 -5.68 -1.85
CA GLU A 67 4.02 -6.01 -1.51
C GLU A 67 4.95 -4.87 -1.95
N ALA A 68 5.88 -4.50 -1.07
CA ALA A 68 6.89 -3.49 -1.36
C ALA A 68 8.16 -3.69 -0.54
N GLN A 69 9.31 -3.47 -1.18
CA GLN A 69 10.57 -3.35 -0.47
C GLN A 69 10.75 -1.94 0.11
N LEU A 70 10.95 -1.90 1.42
CA LEU A 70 11.13 -0.68 2.20
C LEU A 70 12.59 -0.58 2.67
N PRO A 71 13.22 0.60 2.56
CA PRO A 71 14.53 0.81 3.12
C PRO A 71 14.44 0.76 4.65
N SER A 72 15.33 0.01 5.30
CA SER A 72 15.58 0.19 6.72
C SER A 72 16.59 1.32 6.94
N LYS A 73 16.91 1.61 8.19
CA LYS A 73 17.97 2.55 8.59
C LYS A 73 19.34 2.13 8.05
N ASP A 74 19.61 0.83 8.01
CA ASP A 74 20.76 0.27 7.29
C ASP A 74 20.31 -0.15 5.89
N ARG A 75 20.66 0.66 4.89
CA ARG A 75 20.26 0.43 3.48
C ARG A 75 20.76 -0.91 2.91
N THR A 76 21.68 -1.58 3.60
CA THR A 76 22.18 -2.91 3.25
C THR A 76 21.12 -3.99 3.50
N PHE A 77 20.17 -3.75 4.42
CA PHE A 77 19.15 -4.72 4.84
C PHE A 77 17.74 -4.11 4.72
N PRO A 78 17.10 -4.22 3.55
CA PRO A 78 15.73 -3.77 3.38
C PRO A 78 14.72 -4.67 4.10
N PHE A 79 13.54 -4.12 4.38
CA PHE A 79 12.38 -4.90 4.78
C PHE A 79 11.56 -5.31 3.55
N ASP A 80 11.11 -6.56 3.54
CA ASP A 80 10.04 -7.01 2.66
C ASP A 80 8.72 -6.76 3.38
N ALA A 81 7.95 -5.78 2.92
CA ALA A 81 6.71 -5.37 3.58
C ALA A 81 5.49 -5.89 2.81
N THR A 82 4.59 -6.55 3.54
CA THR A 82 3.27 -6.95 3.07
C THR A 82 2.22 -6.09 3.75
N VAL A 83 1.43 -5.37 2.96
CA VAL A 83 0.41 -4.44 3.46
C VAL A 83 -0.95 -4.93 3.03
N SER A 84 -1.74 -5.39 4.00
CA SER A 84 -3.12 -5.81 3.81
C SER A 84 -4.07 -4.69 4.24
N PHE A 85 -5.05 -4.35 3.40
CA PHE A 85 -6.06 -3.35 3.73
C PHE A 85 -7.37 -3.62 3.02
N THR A 86 -8.45 -3.02 3.53
CA THR A 86 -9.75 -3.07 2.83
C THR A 86 -10.00 -1.77 2.08
N CYS A 87 -10.68 -1.86 0.95
CA CYS A 87 -11.04 -0.74 0.09
C CYS A 87 -12.53 -0.85 -0.27
N GLN A 88 -13.23 0.28 -0.21
CA GLN A 88 -14.61 0.39 -0.65
C GLN A 88 -14.79 1.71 -1.40
N VAL A 89 -15.46 1.68 -2.54
CA VAL A 89 -15.86 2.90 -3.26
C VAL A 89 -16.99 3.60 -2.51
N THR A 90 -16.79 4.87 -2.16
CA THR A 90 -17.82 5.70 -1.49
C THR A 90 -18.41 6.76 -2.43
N ASN A 91 -17.67 7.18 -3.45
CA ASN A 91 -18.14 8.12 -4.46
C ASN A 91 -17.94 7.57 -5.87
N PRO A 92 -18.92 6.82 -6.42
CA PRO A 92 -18.80 6.19 -7.74
C PRO A 92 -18.79 7.22 -8.89
N ALA A 93 -19.36 8.41 -8.70
CA ALA A 93 -19.32 9.47 -9.72
C ALA A 93 -17.91 10.00 -9.97
N MET A 94 -17.05 10.02 -8.94
CA MET A 94 -15.65 10.38 -9.10
C MET A 94 -14.85 9.28 -9.81
N ILE A 95 -15.13 8.01 -9.51
CA ILE A 95 -14.48 6.86 -10.16
C ILE A 95 -14.78 6.84 -11.65
N SER A 96 -16.04 7.03 -12.04
CA SER A 96 -16.44 7.08 -13.45
C SER A 96 -15.91 8.32 -14.19
N ALA A 97 -15.56 9.39 -13.46
CA ALA A 97 -15.02 10.62 -14.04
C ALA A 97 -13.51 10.54 -14.32
N GLY A 98 -12.79 9.79 -13.49
CA GLY A 98 -11.33 9.83 -13.42
C GLY A 98 -10.60 8.73 -14.18
N GLU A 99 -11.29 7.89 -14.96
CA GLU A 99 -10.70 6.71 -15.62
C GLU A 99 -9.86 5.88 -14.62
N LEU A 100 -10.32 5.79 -13.37
CA LEU A 100 -9.59 5.11 -12.30
C LEU A 100 -9.85 3.60 -12.41
N HIS A 101 -9.32 3.01 -13.49
CA HIS A 101 -9.45 1.59 -13.86
C HIS A 101 -8.56 0.68 -13.02
N ASP A 102 -7.57 1.24 -12.31
CA ASP A 102 -6.72 0.47 -11.41
C ASP A 102 -6.57 1.20 -10.07
N LEU A 103 -7.42 0.84 -9.12
CA LEU A 103 -7.39 1.38 -7.77
C LEU A 103 -6.10 0.99 -7.03
N THR A 104 -5.62 -0.24 -7.26
CA THR A 104 -4.40 -0.74 -6.66
C THR A 104 -3.21 0.10 -7.13
N ALA A 105 -3.10 0.37 -8.44
CA ALA A 105 -2.04 1.20 -9.02
C ALA A 105 -2.17 2.68 -8.65
N ALA A 106 -3.39 3.20 -8.46
CA ALA A 106 -3.59 4.58 -8.04
C ALA A 106 -3.15 4.82 -6.58
N VAL A 107 -3.44 3.88 -5.70
CA VAL A 107 -3.17 4.03 -4.25
C VAL A 107 -1.75 3.60 -3.88
N ARG A 108 -1.19 2.60 -4.57
CA ARG A 108 0.14 2.02 -4.27
C ARG A 108 1.27 3.05 -4.16
N PRO A 109 1.49 3.98 -5.11
CA PRO A 109 2.61 4.93 -5.05
C PRO A 109 2.58 5.81 -3.79
N ARG A 110 1.38 6.24 -3.40
CA ARG A 110 1.20 7.09 -2.21
C ARG A 110 1.42 6.30 -0.93
N LEU A 111 0.89 5.07 -0.83
CA LEU A 111 1.13 4.17 0.31
C LEU A 111 2.62 3.88 0.47
N VAL A 112 3.28 3.42 -0.60
CA VAL A 112 4.71 3.08 -0.58
C VAL A 112 5.55 4.29 -0.18
N LYS A 113 5.21 5.50 -0.63
CA LYS A 113 5.93 6.73 -0.24
C LYS A 113 5.85 7.00 1.27
N ILE A 114 4.69 6.84 1.88
CA ILE A 114 4.49 7.02 3.33
C ILE A 114 5.29 5.95 4.09
N LEU A 115 5.15 4.69 3.68
CA LEU A 115 5.82 3.56 4.31
C LEU A 115 7.35 3.70 4.25
N ARG A 116 7.91 4.06 3.10
CA ARG A 116 9.36 4.30 2.94
C ARG A 116 9.87 5.41 3.86
N ALA A 117 9.10 6.50 4.01
CA ALA A 117 9.50 7.63 4.84
C ALA A 117 9.58 7.28 6.34
N VAL A 118 8.76 6.32 6.78
CA VAL A 118 8.74 5.83 8.16
C VAL A 118 9.76 4.70 8.37
N ALA A 119 9.82 3.72 7.48
CA ALA A 119 10.67 2.53 7.60
C ALA A 119 12.18 2.86 7.68
N GLN A 120 12.64 3.90 6.96
CA GLN A 120 14.04 4.35 6.98
C GLN A 120 14.55 4.80 8.36
N ARG A 121 13.67 4.93 9.36
CA ARG A 121 14.02 5.34 10.73
C ARG A 121 14.35 4.16 11.65
N TYR A 122 14.02 2.94 11.24
CA TYR A 122 14.10 1.73 12.06
C TYR A 122 15.16 0.77 11.54
N ASP A 123 15.85 0.10 12.47
CA ASP A 123 16.80 -0.97 12.16
C ASP A 123 16.04 -2.25 11.78
N VAL A 124 16.66 -3.10 10.96
CA VAL A 124 16.09 -4.41 10.56
C VAL A 124 15.79 -5.31 11.76
N LEU A 125 16.45 -5.08 12.89
CA LEU A 125 16.21 -5.80 14.15
C LEU A 125 14.98 -5.30 14.93
N ASP A 126 14.47 -4.10 14.63
CA ASP A 126 13.37 -3.44 15.34
C ASP A 126 12.01 -3.64 14.65
N VAL A 127 11.77 -4.84 14.09
CA VAL A 127 10.60 -5.18 13.25
C VAL A 127 9.28 -4.78 13.89
N ALA A 128 9.02 -5.22 15.12
CA ALA A 128 7.76 -4.98 15.82
C ALA A 128 7.49 -3.49 16.07
N VAL A 129 8.54 -2.71 16.35
CA VAL A 129 8.42 -1.26 16.57
C VAL A 129 8.17 -0.54 15.24
N ALA A 130 8.84 -0.97 14.18
CA ALA A 130 8.64 -0.46 12.83
C ALA A 130 7.20 -0.71 12.34
N GLU A 131 6.68 -1.92 12.52
CA GLU A 131 5.30 -2.29 12.17
C GLU A 131 4.26 -1.40 12.87
N ALA A 132 4.38 -1.24 14.19
CA ALA A 132 3.48 -0.40 14.98
C ALA A 132 3.50 1.07 14.49
N ALA A 133 4.68 1.58 14.14
CA ALA A 133 4.84 2.93 13.61
C ALA A 133 4.27 3.09 12.20
N LEU A 134 4.42 2.08 11.33
CA LEU A 134 3.87 2.08 9.97
C LEU A 134 2.34 2.05 10.00
N ASN A 135 1.74 1.17 10.80
CA ASN A 135 0.29 1.11 10.98
C ASN A 135 -0.26 2.46 11.48
N SER A 136 0.37 3.05 12.50
CA SER A 136 -0.01 4.36 13.03
C SER A 136 0.10 5.50 12.01
N ALA A 137 1.04 5.41 11.07
CA ALA A 137 1.20 6.43 10.03
C ALA A 137 0.11 6.33 8.96
N LEU A 138 -0.29 5.11 8.59
CA LEU A 138 -1.34 4.89 7.59
C LEU A 138 -2.71 5.35 8.08
N ASP A 139 -3.05 5.07 9.34
CA ASP A 139 -4.33 5.49 9.94
C ASP A 139 -4.53 7.01 9.92
N ARG A 140 -3.45 7.80 10.06
CA ARG A 140 -3.52 9.27 10.02
C ARG A 140 -3.75 9.85 8.63
N HIS A 141 -3.41 9.12 7.57
CA HIS A 141 -3.39 9.65 6.20
C HIS A 141 -4.61 9.29 5.34
N TYR A 142 -5.39 8.27 5.71
CA TYR A 142 -6.50 7.77 4.90
C TYR A 142 -7.82 7.79 5.68
N GLY A 143 -8.55 8.91 5.59
CA GLY A 143 -9.86 9.06 6.23
C GLY A 143 -10.95 9.77 5.42
N ASN A 144 -10.66 10.30 4.21
CA ASN A 144 -11.62 11.21 3.55
C ASN A 144 -11.55 11.30 2.00
N SER A 145 -11.39 10.18 1.31
CA SER A 145 -11.32 10.14 -0.16
C SER A 145 -12.59 9.54 -0.78
N ALA A 146 -12.74 9.59 -2.12
CA ALA A 146 -13.77 8.84 -2.88
C ALA A 146 -13.75 7.31 -2.67
N LEU A 147 -12.72 6.86 -1.95
CA LEU A 147 -12.48 5.52 -1.48
C LEU A 147 -12.41 5.57 0.03
N ARG A 148 -13.16 4.70 0.68
CA ARG A 148 -12.96 4.35 2.06
C ARG A 148 -11.93 3.24 2.12
N LEU A 149 -10.73 3.58 2.60
CA LEU A 149 -9.76 2.57 2.99
C LEU A 149 -10.00 2.22 4.45
N GLY A 150 -10.16 0.94 4.73
CA GLY A 150 -10.32 0.43 6.08
C GLY A 150 -8.98 0.14 6.74
N ARG A 151 -9.02 -0.69 7.78
CA ARG A 151 -7.85 -1.02 8.60
C ARG A 151 -6.68 -1.50 7.74
N PHE A 152 -5.52 -0.91 7.97
CA PHE A 152 -4.25 -1.37 7.42
C PHE A 152 -3.60 -2.33 8.40
N VAL A 153 -2.98 -3.38 7.86
CA VAL A 153 -2.10 -4.30 8.57
C VAL A 153 -0.82 -4.38 7.77
N VAL A 154 0.27 -3.91 8.37
CA VAL A 154 1.62 -4.02 7.82
C VAL A 154 2.34 -5.14 8.55
N GLU A 155 2.80 -6.13 7.79
CA GLU A 155 3.68 -7.21 8.23
C GLU A 155 5.04 -6.98 7.56
N LEU A 156 6.10 -7.03 8.36
CA LEU A 156 7.47 -6.87 7.90
C LEU A 156 8.21 -8.19 8.04
N GLU A 157 8.71 -8.69 6.92
CA GLU A 157 9.72 -9.72 6.91
C GLU A 157 11.09 -9.06 6.70
N THR A 158 12.07 -9.51 7.47
CA THR A 158 13.46 -9.17 7.22
C THR A 158 13.89 -9.90 5.95
N GLY A 159 14.19 -9.15 4.89
CA GLY A 159 14.65 -9.74 3.64
C GLY A 159 15.89 -10.60 3.84
N ASP A 160 16.09 -11.59 2.95
CA ASP A 160 17.08 -12.67 2.98
C ASP A 160 18.08 -12.64 4.16
N LEU A 161 17.57 -13.00 5.36
CA LEU A 161 18.39 -13.14 6.57
C LEU A 161 19.45 -14.24 6.46
N SER A 162 19.38 -15.09 5.43
CA SER A 162 20.35 -16.15 5.16
C SER A 162 21.75 -15.54 5.02
N ALA A 163 21.88 -14.41 4.32
CA ALA A 163 23.15 -13.70 4.16
C ALA A 163 23.66 -13.07 5.48
N LEU A 164 22.76 -12.60 6.35
CA LEU A 164 23.11 -12.02 7.66
C LEU A 164 23.62 -13.06 8.66
N HIS A 165 23.03 -14.26 8.66
CA HIS A 165 23.50 -15.37 9.49
C HIS A 165 24.86 -15.92 9.02
N GLU A 166 25.12 -15.92 7.71
CA GLU A 166 26.42 -16.29 7.12
C GLU A 166 27.52 -15.26 7.49
N LEU A 167 27.22 -13.96 7.33
CA LEU A 167 28.18 -12.87 7.61
C LEU A 167 28.50 -12.72 9.11
N ARG A 168 27.57 -13.02 10.02
CA ARG A 168 27.83 -13.04 11.47
C ARG A 168 28.67 -14.24 11.92
N ARG A 169 28.68 -15.36 11.20
CA ARG A 169 29.64 -16.46 11.50
C ARG A 169 31.07 -16.08 11.14
N LEU A 170 31.27 -15.26 10.10
CA LEU A 170 32.59 -14.89 9.61
C LEU A 170 33.20 -13.64 10.28
N THR A 171 32.38 -12.75 10.85
CA THR A 171 32.86 -11.50 11.47
C THR A 171 33.34 -11.63 12.92
N ARG A 172 33.41 -12.85 13.48
CA ARG A 172 34.06 -13.10 14.78
C ARG A 172 35.61 -13.12 14.72
N TRP A 173 36.23 -12.88 13.56
CA TRP A 173 37.69 -13.03 13.37
C TRP A 173 38.48 -11.77 12.98
N LEU A 174 37.89 -10.57 13.02
CA LEU A 174 38.64 -9.32 12.83
C LEU A 174 38.52 -8.40 14.05
N ALA A 175 38.97 -8.89 15.20
CA ALA A 175 39.55 -8.00 16.19
C ALA A 175 40.97 -7.63 15.72
N PRO A 176 41.36 -6.35 15.66
CA PRO A 176 42.75 -5.99 15.38
C PRO A 176 43.64 -6.52 16.51
N VAL A 177 44.49 -7.50 16.18
CA VAL A 177 45.59 -7.91 17.04
C VAL A 177 46.50 -6.70 17.22
N SER A 178 46.48 -6.11 18.42
CA SER A 178 47.45 -5.08 18.80
C SER A 178 48.86 -5.70 18.80
N PRO A 179 49.87 -5.06 18.18
CA PRO A 179 51.22 -5.60 18.18
C PRO A 179 51.82 -5.57 19.59
N PRO A 180 52.69 -6.54 19.95
CA PRO A 180 53.30 -6.59 21.27
C PRO A 180 54.27 -5.42 21.47
N VAL A 181 54.06 -4.66 22.54
CA VAL A 181 55.00 -3.65 23.04
C VAL A 181 56.26 -4.37 23.54
N ARG A 182 57.40 -4.19 22.84
CA ARG A 182 58.72 -4.60 23.34
C ARG A 182 59.14 -3.68 24.49
N SER A 183 59.01 -4.15 25.72
CA SER A 183 59.63 -3.54 26.90
C SER A 183 61.15 -3.78 26.88
N ARG A 184 61.93 -2.68 26.87
CA ARG A 184 63.39 -2.66 27.03
C ARG A 184 63.78 -3.04 28.47
N PRO A 185 64.84 -3.84 28.70
CA PRO A 185 65.35 -4.08 30.05
C PRO A 185 66.08 -2.85 30.59
N VAL A 186 65.72 -2.43 31.80
CA VAL A 186 66.45 -1.43 32.58
C VAL A 186 67.53 -2.16 33.39
N PHE A 187 68.78 -1.81 33.15
CA PHE A 187 69.92 -2.26 33.98
C PHE A 187 69.92 -1.53 35.33
N PRO A 188 70.19 -2.21 36.45
CA PRO A 188 70.42 -1.53 37.72
C PRO A 188 71.83 -0.91 37.71
N ARG A 189 71.93 0.37 38.11
CA ARG A 189 73.20 0.95 38.55
C ARG A 189 73.27 0.91 40.07
N GLN A 190 74.46 0.54 40.54
CA GLN A 190 74.93 0.52 41.93
C GLN A 190 74.78 1.86 42.62
#